data_AF-A0A7J7T305-F1
#
_entry.id   AF-A0A7J7T305-F1
#
_cell.length_a   1.000
_cell.length_b   1.000
_cell.length_c   1.000
_cell.angle_alpha   90.00
_cell.angle_beta   90.00
_cell.angle_gamma   90.00
#
_symmetry.space_group_name_H-M   'P 1'
#
loop_
_entity.id
_entity.type
_entity.pdbx_description
1 polymer ?
#
loop_
_entity_poly.entity_id
_entity_poly.type
_entity_poly.pdbx_seq_one_letter_code
_entity_poly.pdbx_strand_id
1 'polypeptide(L)'
;MGNCSLLTADHRSAFFFWGLHEPAGANQMEPGDPQHSLYLFHPTLPGVLLELANVSANIVTFQAALLEPGRHAACILLTGPARPAAPGPVSVAKLKVQDLILSSRVVRLAEGEADSDQDIRDRLSRLRYLSEA
;
A
#
# COMPACT_ATOMS: atom_id res chain seq x y z
N MET A 1 4.12 -9.09 -9.31
CA MET A 1 3.64 -8.15 -8.29
C MET A 1 2.87 -7.05 -8.98
N GLY A 2 1.65 -6.77 -8.52
CA GLY A 2 0.79 -5.74 -9.13
C GLY A 2 1.14 -4.33 -8.67
N ASN A 3 0.85 -3.34 -9.49
CA ASN A 3 0.76 -1.93 -9.09
C ASN A 3 -0.57 -1.37 -9.60
N CYS A 4 -1.03 -0.28 -9.01
CA CYS A 4 -2.18 0.44 -9.54
C CYS A 4 -2.13 1.90 -9.11
N SER A 5 -2.88 2.73 -9.80
CA SER A 5 -3.07 4.14 -9.46
C SER A 5 -4.55 4.47 -9.39
N LEU A 6 -4.89 5.41 -8.51
CA LEU A 6 -6.22 6.01 -8.44
C LEU A 6 -6.10 7.52 -8.58
N LEU A 7 -6.95 8.12 -9.42
CA LEU A 7 -7.05 9.57 -9.50
C LEU A 7 -7.68 10.11 -8.20
N THR A 8 -7.10 11.17 -7.66
CA THR A 8 -7.61 11.88 -6.48
C THR A 8 -8.25 13.22 -6.88
N ALA A 9 -9.07 13.77 -5.99
CA ALA A 9 -9.82 15.00 -6.24
C ALA A 9 -8.95 16.25 -6.39
N ASP A 10 -7.67 16.20 -6.02
CA ASP A 10 -6.68 17.22 -6.32
C ASP A 10 -6.01 17.03 -7.70
N HIS A 11 -6.61 16.21 -8.57
CA HIS A 11 -6.18 15.91 -9.94
C HIS A 11 -4.77 15.31 -10.03
N ARG A 12 -4.37 14.58 -8.98
CA ARG A 12 -3.12 13.84 -8.91
C ARG A 12 -3.42 12.34 -8.84
N SER A 13 -2.44 11.51 -9.16
CA SER A 13 -2.59 10.07 -8.99
C SER A 13 -2.00 9.66 -7.65
N ALA A 14 -2.77 8.93 -6.86
CA ALA A 14 -2.28 8.13 -5.75
C ALA A 14 -1.74 6.81 -6.31
N PHE A 15 -0.49 6.46 -6.00
CA PHE A 15 0.16 5.25 -6.50
C PHE A 15 0.26 4.20 -5.41
N PHE A 16 -0.18 2.98 -5.72
CA PHE A 16 -0.12 1.83 -4.83
C PHE A 16 0.77 0.76 -5.46
N PHE A 17 1.79 0.30 -4.73
CA PHE A 17 2.73 -0.68 -5.26
C PHE A 17 3.33 -1.55 -4.15
N TRP A 18 3.70 -2.78 -4.52
CA TRP A 18 4.38 -3.70 -3.62
C TRP A 18 5.89 -3.56 -3.75
N GLY A 19 6.58 -3.54 -2.60
CA GLY A 19 8.03 -3.62 -2.52
C GLY A 19 8.47 -4.71 -1.56
N LEU A 20 9.72 -5.16 -1.70
CA LEU A 20 10.36 -6.01 -0.70
C LEU A 20 10.70 -5.15 0.52
N HIS A 21 10.29 -5.60 1.70
CA HIS A 21 10.75 -5.01 2.94
C HIS A 21 12.01 -5.74 3.38
N GLU A 22 13.18 -5.11 3.24
CA GLU A 22 14.36 -5.58 3.95
C GLU A 22 14.31 -5.07 5.39
N PRO A 23 14.31 -5.95 6.40
CA PRO A 23 14.36 -5.50 7.78
C PRO A 23 15.68 -4.76 7.99
N ALA A 24 15.59 -3.46 8.27
CA ALA A 24 16.75 -2.65 8.60
C ALA A 24 17.42 -3.20 9.87
N GLY A 25 18.52 -3.91 9.68
CA GLY A 25 19.38 -4.42 10.75
C GLY A 25 19.00 -5.81 11.24
N ALA A 26 19.51 -6.85 10.57
CA ALA A 26 19.67 -8.15 11.23
C ALA A 26 20.79 -8.95 10.56
N ASN A 27 21.85 -9.19 11.33
CA ASN A 27 22.74 -10.34 11.18
C ASN A 27 21.95 -11.64 11.38
N GLN A 28 20.99 -11.95 10.51
CA GLN A 28 20.20 -13.18 10.57
C GLN A 28 20.52 -14.08 9.39
N MET A 29 20.98 -15.27 9.73
CA MET A 29 21.55 -16.30 8.86
C MET A 29 20.48 -17.19 8.22
N GLU A 30 19.23 -16.74 8.15
CA GLU A 30 18.11 -17.52 7.61
C GLU A 30 17.38 -16.67 6.56
N PRO A 31 17.16 -17.17 5.32
CA PRO A 31 16.30 -16.51 4.37
C PRO A 31 14.85 -16.64 4.87
N GLY A 32 14.41 -15.70 5.70
CA GLY A 32 12.99 -15.55 6.04
C GLY A 32 12.19 -15.37 4.74
N ASP A 33 10.98 -15.93 4.69
CA ASP A 33 10.09 -15.77 3.54
C ASP A 33 10.00 -14.28 3.16
N PRO A 34 10.11 -13.93 1.86
CA PRO A 34 10.17 -12.54 1.43
C PRO A 34 8.91 -11.79 1.86
N GLN A 35 9.07 -10.82 2.75
CA GLN A 35 7.97 -10.01 3.23
C GLN A 35 7.67 -8.90 2.22
N HIS A 36 6.44 -8.88 1.72
CA HIS A 36 5.99 -7.87 0.77
C HIS A 36 5.23 -6.78 1.50
N SER A 37 5.68 -5.54 1.36
CA SER A 37 5.00 -4.38 1.91
C SER A 37 4.28 -3.61 0.81
N LEU A 38 3.02 -3.26 1.08
CA LEU A 38 2.23 -2.37 0.24
C LEU A 38 2.57 -0.94 0.59
N TYR A 39 2.93 -0.16 -0.41
CA TYR A 39 3.24 1.25 -0.26
C TYR A 39 2.21 2.13 -0.97
N LEU A 40 1.99 3.32 -0.41
CA LEU A 40 1.23 4.41 -1.01
C LEU A 40 2.13 5.63 -1.16
N PHE A 41 2.19 6.16 -2.38
CA PHE A 41 2.83 7.42 -2.71
C PHE A 41 1.80 8.41 -3.25
N HIS A 42 1.88 9.66 -2.78
CA HIS A 42 1.06 10.75 -3.30
C HIS A 42 1.92 12.00 -3.59
N PRO A 43 1.87 12.58 -4.81
CA PRO A 43 2.75 13.71 -5.20
C PRO A 43 2.60 14.99 -4.37
N THR A 44 1.61 15.05 -3.49
CA THR A 44 1.37 16.17 -2.55
C THR A 44 2.36 16.16 -1.38
N LEU A 45 3.02 15.02 -1.15
CA LEU A 45 4.11 14.84 -0.19
C LEU A 45 5.25 14.05 -0.87
N PRO A 46 6.02 14.67 -1.78
CA PRO A 46 6.99 13.96 -2.62
C PRO A 46 8.14 13.32 -1.84
N GLY A 47 8.44 13.81 -0.63
CA GLY A 47 9.45 13.24 0.27
C GLY A 47 8.94 12.11 1.18
N VAL A 48 7.71 11.62 0.98
CA VAL A 48 7.05 10.69 1.90
C VAL A 48 6.44 9.50 1.16
N LEU A 49 6.63 8.31 1.74
CA LEU A 49 5.97 7.08 1.37
C LEU A 49 5.24 6.51 2.59
N LEU A 50 4.01 6.01 2.42
CA LEU A 50 3.31 5.28 3.47
C LEU A 50 3.45 3.78 3.25
N GLU A 51 3.98 3.06 4.24
CA GLU A 51 3.88 1.61 4.29
C GLU A 51 2.56 1.19 4.94
N LEU A 52 1.66 0.65 4.13
CA LEU A 52 0.27 0.40 4.47
C LEU A 52 0.05 -0.96 5.15
N ALA A 53 0.63 -2.02 4.60
CA ALA A 53 0.42 -3.39 5.06
C ALA A 53 1.61 -4.26 4.68
N ASN A 54 1.85 -5.31 5.46
CA ASN A 54 2.84 -6.34 5.16
C ASN A 54 2.17 -7.70 4.97
N VAL A 55 2.66 -8.48 4.03
CA VAL A 55 2.11 -9.79 3.67
C VAL A 55 3.27 -10.73 3.41
N SER A 56 3.26 -11.88 4.10
CA SER A 56 4.21 -12.98 3.87
C SER A 56 3.69 -14.02 2.86
N ALA A 57 2.40 -13.97 2.54
CA ALA A 57 1.79 -14.86 1.56
C ALA A 57 2.12 -14.43 0.12
N ASN A 58 2.17 -15.41 -0.80
CA ASN A 58 2.38 -15.14 -2.22
C ASN A 58 1.21 -14.33 -2.80
N ILE A 59 1.53 -13.18 -3.40
CA ILE A 59 0.56 -12.26 -4.00
C ILE A 59 0.30 -12.69 -5.43
N VAL A 60 -0.90 -13.22 -5.69
CA VAL A 60 -1.33 -13.65 -7.02
C VAL A 60 -1.80 -12.46 -7.86
N THR A 61 -2.67 -11.62 -7.28
CA THR A 61 -3.13 -10.39 -7.91
C THR A 61 -3.43 -9.30 -6.89
N PHE A 62 -3.37 -8.06 -7.34
CA PHE A 62 -3.62 -6.87 -6.55
C PHE A 62 -4.29 -5.79 -7.42
N GLN A 63 -5.31 -5.13 -6.86
CA GLN A 63 -5.98 -4.02 -7.50
C GLN A 63 -6.52 -3.04 -6.46
N ALA A 64 -6.40 -1.74 -6.71
CA ALA A 64 -7.17 -0.74 -5.97
C ALA A 64 -8.46 -0.43 -6.73
N ALA A 65 -9.56 -0.33 -5.99
CA ALA A 65 -10.88 -0.06 -6.53
C ALA A 65 -11.61 0.97 -5.68
N LEU A 66 -12.52 1.70 -6.32
CA LEU A 66 -13.46 2.58 -5.62
C LEU A 66 -14.61 1.73 -5.11
N LEU A 67 -14.87 1.83 -3.80
CA LEU A 67 -16.06 1.26 -3.19
C LEU A 67 -17.25 2.21 -3.34
N GLU A 68 -17.00 3.50 -3.17
CA GLU A 68 -17.99 4.55 -3.31
C GLU A 68 -17.34 5.78 -3.96
N PRO A 69 -17.97 6.37 -4.99
CA PRO A 69 -17.48 7.59 -5.62
C PRO A 69 -17.24 8.70 -4.57
N GLY A 70 -16.02 9.25 -4.56
CA GLY A 70 -15.69 10.44 -3.80
C GLY A 70 -15.33 10.26 -2.32
N ARG A 71 -15.30 9.03 -1.76
CA ARG A 71 -14.87 8.82 -0.36
C ARG A 71 -14.10 7.53 -0.08
N HIS A 72 -14.49 6.38 -0.63
CA HIS A 72 -13.96 5.10 -0.17
C HIS A 72 -13.24 4.35 -1.28
N ALA A 73 -11.91 4.23 -1.18
CA ALA A 73 -11.13 3.29 -1.96
C ALA A 73 -10.75 2.07 -1.11
N ALA A 74 -10.57 0.92 -1.76
CA ALA A 74 -10.06 -0.29 -1.15
C ALA A 74 -9.05 -0.98 -2.05
N CYS A 75 -8.07 -1.61 -1.41
CA CYS A 75 -7.18 -2.56 -2.03
C CYS A 75 -7.81 -3.96 -1.97
N ILE A 76 -7.93 -4.60 -3.11
CA ILE A 76 -8.30 -6.02 -3.25
C ILE A 76 -7.02 -6.80 -3.47
N LEU A 77 -6.78 -7.77 -2.60
CA LEU A 77 -5.60 -8.61 -2.60
C LEU A 77 -6.01 -10.08 -2.70
N LEU A 78 -5.47 -10.79 -3.70
CA LEU A 78 -5.56 -12.23 -3.81
C LEU A 78 -4.21 -12.84 -3.45
N THR A 79 -4.22 -13.70 -2.45
CA THR A 79 -3.07 -14.52 -2.05
C THR A 79 -3.34 -15.99 -2.30
N GLY A 80 -2.29 -16.76 -2.52
CA GLY A 80 -2.41 -18.17 -2.86
C GLY A 80 -1.10 -18.93 -2.70
N PRO A 81 -1.03 -20.18 -3.19
CA PRO A 81 0.18 -20.98 -3.13
C PRO A 81 1.32 -20.32 -3.93
N ALA A 82 2.57 -20.57 -3.52
CA ALA A 82 3.76 -20.02 -4.18
C ALA A 82 3.89 -20.45 -5.66
N ARG A 83 3.33 -21.61 -6.01
CA ARG A 83 3.31 -22.13 -7.38
C ARG A 83 1.91 -21.99 -7.96
N PRO A 84 1.72 -21.24 -9.07
CA PRO A 84 0.39 -21.02 -9.67
C PRO A 84 -0.36 -22.30 -10.04
N ALA A 85 0.35 -23.38 -10.37
CA ALA A 85 -0.22 -24.68 -10.75
C ALA A 85 -0.40 -25.65 -9.57
N ALA A 86 0.02 -25.29 -8.36
CA ALA A 86 -0.17 -26.14 -7.20
C ALA A 86 -1.60 -25.96 -6.65
N PRO A 87 -2.35 -27.05 -6.40
CA PRO A 87 -3.59 -26.95 -5.65
C PRO A 87 -3.28 -26.46 -4.23
N GLY A 88 -4.07 -25.51 -3.74
CA GLY A 88 -3.89 -24.93 -2.41
C GLY A 88 -4.96 -23.89 -2.08
N PRO A 89 -5.08 -23.52 -0.80
CA PRO A 89 -6.03 -22.50 -0.39
C PRO A 89 -5.64 -21.15 -1.01
N VAL A 90 -6.66 -20.41 -1.44
CA VAL A 90 -6.53 -19.02 -1.86
C VAL A 90 -7.33 -18.15 -0.89
N SER A 91 -6.83 -16.94 -0.64
CA SER A 91 -7.50 -15.99 0.25
C SER A 91 -7.64 -14.65 -0.45
N VAL A 92 -8.84 -14.08 -0.40
CA VAL A 92 -9.14 -12.74 -0.88
C VAL A 92 -9.35 -11.82 0.31
N ALA A 93 -8.64 -10.69 0.32
CA ALA A 93 -8.80 -9.66 1.33
C ALA A 93 -9.22 -8.34 0.67
N LYS A 94 -10.13 -7.63 1.33
CA LYS A 94 -10.48 -6.24 1.03
C LYS A 94 -9.95 -5.34 2.15
N LEU A 95 -9.01 -4.48 1.82
CA LEU A 95 -8.38 -3.55 2.76
C LEU A 95 -8.83 -2.14 2.44
N LYS A 96 -9.50 -1.46 3.38
CA LYS A 96 -9.92 -0.06 3.19
C LYS A 96 -8.70 0.84 3.20
N VAL A 97 -8.54 1.67 2.18
CA VAL A 97 -7.35 2.54 2.05
C VAL A 97 -7.26 3.52 3.22
N GLN A 98 -8.38 4.06 3.68
CA GLN A 98 -8.40 4.98 4.82
C GLN A 98 -7.85 4.33 6.10
N ASP A 99 -8.34 3.13 6.44
CA ASP A 99 -7.88 2.39 7.63
C ASP A 99 -6.39 2.04 7.53
N LEU A 100 -5.93 1.68 6.32
CA LEU A 100 -4.53 1.43 6.04
C LEU A 100 -3.66 2.69 6.24
N ILE A 101 -4.12 3.87 5.77
CA ILE A 101 -3.39 5.12 5.95
C ILE A 101 -3.27 5.46 7.43
N LEU A 102 -4.35 5.32 8.20
CA LEU A 102 -4.35 5.65 9.63
C LEU A 102 -3.43 4.74 10.46
N SER A 103 -3.26 3.49 10.04
CA SER A 103 -2.37 2.51 10.71
C SER A 103 -0.96 2.40 10.08
N SER A 104 -0.69 3.16 9.02
CA SER A 104 0.55 3.05 8.23
C SER A 104 1.81 3.50 8.97
N ARG A 105 2.97 3.01 8.51
CA ARG A 105 4.28 3.58 8.88
C ARG A 105 4.67 4.65 7.86
N VAL A 106 5.11 5.82 8.34
CA VAL A 106 5.65 6.87 7.48
C VAL A 106 7.12 6.56 7.17
N VAL A 107 7.47 6.55 5.90
CA VAL A 107 8.84 6.37 5.40
C VAL A 107 9.25 7.66 4.71
N ARG A 108 10.23 8.36 5.28
CA ARG A 108 10.73 9.63 4.75
C ARG A 108 11.85 9.36 3.75
N LEU A 109 11.69 9.86 2.54
CA LEU A 109 12.63 9.70 1.43
C LEU A 109 13.68 10.83 1.39
N ALA A 110 13.39 11.96 2.03
CA ALA A 110 14.30 13.11 2.14
C ALA A 110 14.29 13.66 3.58
N GLU A 111 15.44 14.15 4.03
CA GLU A 111 15.54 14.88 5.30
C GLU A 111 14.97 16.30 5.13
N GLY A 112 14.12 16.73 6.06
CA GLY A 112 13.65 18.14 6.13
C GLY A 112 12.14 18.37 6.13
N GLU A 113 11.30 17.33 6.00
CA GLU A 113 9.84 17.49 6.20
C GLU A 113 9.54 17.71 7.69
N ALA A 114 9.03 18.90 8.05
CA ALA A 114 8.75 19.28 9.44
C ALA A 114 7.44 18.67 9.98
N ASP A 115 6.55 18.19 9.10
CA ASP A 115 5.27 17.62 9.48
C ASP A 115 5.47 16.35 10.33
N SER A 116 4.67 16.18 11.38
CA SER A 116 4.70 14.95 12.17
C SER A 116 4.13 13.78 11.35
N ASP A 117 4.48 12.55 11.73
CA ASP A 117 3.93 11.37 11.07
C ASP A 117 2.39 11.34 11.17
N GLN A 118 1.81 11.88 12.24
CA GLN A 118 0.36 11.97 12.40
C GLN A 118 -0.25 12.98 11.42
N ASP A 119 0.36 14.15 11.26
CA ASP A 119 -0.13 15.17 10.32
C ASP A 119 -0.13 14.65 8.88
N ILE A 120 0.91 13.89 8.52
CA ILE A 120 1.04 13.22 7.23
C ILE A 120 -0.10 12.21 7.01
N ARG A 121 -0.35 11.32 7.97
CA ARG A 121 -1.46 10.34 7.88
C ARG A 121 -2.81 11.02 7.81
N ASP A 122 -3.03 12.03 8.66
CA ASP A 122 -4.28 12.79 8.70
C ASP A 122 -4.52 13.49 7.36
N ARG A 123 -3.47 14.08 6.76
CA ARG A 123 -3.56 14.70 5.43
C ARG A 123 -3.90 13.68 4.35
N LEU A 124 -3.24 12.53 4.33
CA LEU A 124 -3.45 11.50 3.30
C LEU A 124 -4.78 10.73 3.49
N SER A 125 -5.27 10.58 4.73
CA SER A 125 -6.55 9.94 5.01
C SER A 125 -7.76 10.74 4.50
N ARG A 126 -7.56 12.04 4.24
CA ARG A 126 -8.55 12.95 3.63
C ARG A 126 -8.55 12.94 2.10
N LEU A 127 -7.69 12.15 1.46
CA LEU A 127 -7.71 11.99 0.01
C LEU A 127 -9.08 11.47 -0.44
N ARG A 128 -9.62 12.12 -1.46
CA ARG A 128 -10.88 11.71 -2.10
C ARG A 128 -10.54 11.15 -3.45
N TYR A 129 -10.99 9.93 -3.73
CA TYR A 129 -10.70 9.24 -4.98
C TYR A 129 -11.83 9.45 -6.00
N LEU A 130 -11.44 9.63 -7.26
CA LEU A 130 -12.32 9.86 -8.40
C LEU A 130 -12.38 8.61 -9.28
N SER A 131 -13.55 8.32 -9.86
CA SER A 131 -13.67 7.32 -10.92
C SER A 131 -13.01 7.85 -12.19
N GLU A 132 -12.31 6.98 -12.91
CA GLU A 132 -12.04 7.23 -14.32
C GLU A 132 -13.41 7.26 -15.02
N ALA A 133 -13.69 8.39 -15.69
CA ALA A 133 -14.95 8.61 -16.41
C ALA A 133 -14.95 7.89 -17.75
#